data_AF-A0A931CKF4-F1
#
_entry.id   AF-A0A931CKF4-F1
#
_cell.length_a   1.000
_cell.length_b   1.000
_cell.length_c   1.000
_cell.angle_alpha   90.00
_cell.angle_beta   90.00
_cell.angle_gamma   90.00
#
_symmetry.space_group_name_H-M   'P 1'
#
loop_
_entity.id
_entity.type
_entity.pdbx_description
1 polymer ?
#
loop_
_entity_poly.entity_id
_entity_poly.type
_entity_poly.pdbx_seq_one_letter_code
_entity_poly.pdbx_strand_id
1 'polypeptide(L)' 'MRDIGFIVIEFNQASGQPGIPYGSDVHPTLADAESAAETLRAETAAAGRRERYVVVELSVEDDGW' A
#
# COMPACT_ATOMS: atom_id res chain seq x y z
N MET A 1 19.58 -6.77 -3.66
CA MET A 1 18.11 -6.64 -3.49
C MET A 1 17.71 -7.47 -2.27
N ARG A 2 17.12 -6.83 -1.26
CA ARG A 2 16.62 -7.43 -0.02
C ARG A 2 15.15 -7.08 0.12
N ASP A 3 14.30 -8.08 0.29
CA ASP A 3 12.88 -7.87 0.54
C ASP A 3 12.66 -7.36 1.97
N ILE A 4 11.83 -6.33 2.10
CA ILE A 4 11.57 -5.61 3.34
C ILE A 4 10.15 -5.87 3.85
N GLY A 5 9.20 -6.10 2.94
CA GLY A 5 7.82 -6.39 3.30
C GLY A 5 6.85 -6.01 2.19
N PHE A 6 5.63 -5.65 2.57
CA PHE A 6 4.55 -5.28 1.66
C PHE A 6 3.99 -3.91 2.03
N ILE A 7 3.55 -3.14 1.03
CA ILE A 7 2.85 -1.86 1.25
C ILE A 7 1.52 -1.87 0.51
N VAL A 8 0.59 -1.04 0.98
CA VAL A 8 -0.69 -0.79 0.30
C VAL A 8 -0.65 0.56 -0.41
N ILE A 9 -0.78 0.55 -1.72
CA ILE A 9 -0.84 1.76 -2.55
C ILE A 9 -2.29 2.17 -2.76
N GLU A 10 -2.65 3.39 -2.37
CA GLU A 10 -3.94 4.01 -2.69
C GLU A 10 -3.88 4.71 -4.05
N PHE A 11 -4.79 4.37 -4.96
CA PHE A 11 -5.02 5.09 -6.22
C PHE A 11 -6.20 6.02 -6.07
N ASN A 12 -5.90 7.24 -5.63
CA ASN A 12 -6.88 8.30 -5.49
C ASN A 12 -7.44 8.69 -6.86
N GLN A 13 -8.76 8.58 -7.03
CA GLN A 13 -9.41 8.87 -8.32
C GLN A 13 -9.48 10.37 -8.63
N ALA A 14 -9.39 11.24 -7.63
CA ALA A 14 -9.42 12.69 -7.83
C ALA A 14 -8.07 13.24 -8.32
N SER A 15 -6.95 12.72 -7.82
CA SER A 15 -5.61 13.15 -8.26
C SER A 15 -5.07 12.33 -9.43
N GLY A 16 -5.56 11.09 -9.62
CA GLY A 16 -5.02 10.15 -10.60
C GLY A 16 -3.61 9.63 -10.28
N GLN A 17 -3.03 10.05 -9.14
CA GLN A 17 -1.69 9.68 -8.70
C GLN A 17 -1.77 8.65 -7.58
N PRO A 18 -0.84 7.66 -7.54
CA PRO A 18 -0.73 6.77 -6.39
C PRO A 18 -0.25 7.55 -5.16
N GLY A 19 -1.00 7.44 -4.07
CA GLY A 19 -0.51 7.78 -2.74
C GLY A 19 0.48 6.69 -2.32
N ILE A 20 1.77 7.01 -2.42
CA ILE A 20 2.82 6.13 -1.88
C ILE A 20 2.87 6.39 -0.37
N PRO A 21 2.54 5.40 0.47
CA PRO A 21 2.59 5.58 1.90
C PRO A 21 4.03 5.79 2.39
N TYR A 22 4.20 6.56 3.46
CA TYR A 22 5.51 6.76 4.10
C TYR A 22 5.89 5.52 4.93
N GLY A 23 7.17 5.39 5.27
CA GLY A 23 7.78 4.15 5.81
C GLY A 23 7.19 3.53 7.09
N SER A 24 6.14 4.09 7.69
CA SER A 24 5.36 3.47 8.77
C SER A 24 4.37 2.41 8.30
N ASP A 25 4.05 2.33 7.01
CA ASP A 25 3.02 1.43 6.47
C ASP A 25 3.60 0.19 5.77
N VAL A 26 4.74 -0.30 6.27
CA VAL A 26 5.33 -1.56 5.80
C VAL A 26 4.79 -2.72 6.63
N HIS A 27 4.07 -3.62 5.96
CA HIS A 27 3.52 -4.83 6.53
C HIS A 27 4.53 -5.99 6.39
N PRO A 28 4.74 -6.80 7.45
CA PRO A 28 5.72 -7.88 7.42
C PRO A 28 5.28 -9.08 6.59
N THR A 29 3.98 -9.26 6.37
CA THR A 29 3.42 -10.36 5.58
C THR A 29 2.41 -9.86 4.55
N LEU A 30 2.21 -10.65 3.49
CA LEU A 30 1.19 -10.37 2.47
C LEU A 30 -0.22 -10.33 3.08
N ALA A 31 -0.52 -11.27 3.98
CA ALA A 31 -1.82 -11.35 4.63
C ALA A 31 -2.14 -10.09 5.46
N ASP A 32 -1.15 -9.53 6.17
CA ASP A 32 -1.33 -8.29 6.93
C ASP A 32 -1.63 -7.11 5.99
N ALA A 33 -0.94 -7.03 4.85
CA ALA A 33 -1.16 -5.98 3.85
C ALA A 33 -2.52 -6.12 3.15
N GLU A 34 -2.95 -7.35 2.84
CA GLU A 34 -4.26 -7.62 2.26
C GLU A 34 -5.38 -7.25 3.22
N SER A 35 -5.25 -7.61 4.50
CA SER A 35 -6.21 -7.22 5.54
C SER A 35 -6.30 -5.70 5.69
N ALA A 36 -5.17 -4.99 5.69
CA ALA A 36 -5.15 -3.53 5.72
C ALA A 36 -5.82 -2.93 4.47
N ALA A 37 -5.56 -3.47 3.27
CA ALA A 37 -6.20 -3.03 2.04
C ALA A 37 -7.72 -3.24 2.06
N GLU A 38 -8.22 -4.31 2.66
CA GLU A 38 -9.66 -4.54 2.85
C GLU A 38 -10.29 -3.54 3.81
N THR A 39 -9.64 -3.25 4.95
CA THR A 39 -10.09 -2.22 5.88
C THR A 39 -10.19 -0.86 5.19
N LEU A 40 -9.15 -0.45 4.47
CA LEU A 40 -9.12 0.82 3.74
C LEU A 40 -10.23 0.88 2.67
N ARG A 41 -10.46 -0.21 1.93
CA ARG A 41 -11.58 -0.29 0.97
C ARG A 41 -12.93 -0.10 1.65
N ALA A 42 -13.13 -0.73 2.81
CA ALA A 42 -14.39 -0.62 3.55
C ALA A 42 -14.62 0.81 4.07
N GLU A 43 -13.61 1.43 4.66
CA GLU A 43 -13.67 2.82 5.16
C GLU A 43 -13.94 3.81 4.01
N THR A 44 -13.26 3.64 2.89
CA THR A 44 -13.42 4.49 1.71
C THR A 44 -14.79 4.33 1.08
N ALA A 45 -15.31 3.10 0.99
CA ALA A 45 -16.67 2.85 0.53
C ALA A 45 -17.72 3.47 1.47
N ALA A 46 -17.51 3.38 2.79
CA ALA A 46 -18.37 4.01 3.78
C ALA A 46 -18.37 5.55 3.67
N ALA A 47 -17.26 6.15 3.25
CA ALA A 47 -17.15 7.57 2.94
C ALA A 47 -17.75 7.95 1.56
N GLY A 48 -18.32 7.00 0.82
CA GLY A 48 -18.91 7.23 -0.51
C GLY A 48 -17.89 7.46 -1.62
N ARG A 49 -16.63 7.13 -1.39
CA ARG A 49 -15.54 7.29 -2.36
C ARG A 49 -15.22 5.95 -3.04
N ARG A 50 -14.36 5.95 -4.07
CA ARG A 50 -14.13 4.80 -4.99
C ARG A 50 -12.65 4.59 -5.34
N GLU A 51 -11.77 4.87 -4.39
CA GLU A 51 -10.34 4.67 -4.50
C GLU A 51 -10.02 3.19 -4.63
N ARG A 52 -8.93 2.90 -5.32
CA ARG A 52 -8.46 1.52 -5.57
C ARG A 52 -7.21 1.28 -4.73
N TYR A 53 -7.12 0.11 -4.11
CA TYR A 53 -5.99 -0.26 -3.25
C TYR A 53 -5.30 -1.48 -3.83
N VAL A 54 -3.98 -1.41 -3.97
CA VAL A 54 -3.12 -2.50 -4.49
C VAL A 54 -2.04 -2.81 -3.47
N VAL A 55 -1.80 -4.10 -3.24
CA VAL A 55 -0.69 -4.55 -2.41
C VAL A 55 0.52 -4.79 -3.30
N VAL A 56 1.69 -4.29 -2.90
CA VAL A 56 2.95 -4.52 -3.61
C VAL A 56 4.03 -4.96 -2.66
N GLU A 57 4.96 -5.77 -3.16
CA GLU A 57 6.18 -6.16 -2.47
C GLU A 57 7.20 -5.01 -2.52
N LEU A 58 7.86 -4.76 -1.40
CA LEU A 58 8.89 -3.75 -1.24
C LEU A 58 10.25 -4.43 -1.07
N SER A 59 11.16 -4.14 -2.01
CA SER A 59 12.54 -4.58 -1.96
C SER A 59 13.49 -3.38 -2.03
N VAL A 60 14.62 -3.45 -1.33
CA VAL A 60 15.69 -2.45 -1.42
C VAL A 60 16.87 -3.05 -2.16
N GLU A 61 17.31 -2.35 -3.20
CA GLU A 61 18.59 -2.62 -3.83
C GLU A 61 19.70 -1.95 -3.00
N ASP A 62 20.69 -2.74 -2.60
CA ASP A 62 21.85 -2.22 -1.88
C ASP A 62 22.85 -1.82 -2.94
N ASP A 63 22.81 -0.55 -3.34
CA ASP A 63 23.84 0.05 -4.18
C ASP A 63 25.08 0.24 -3.30
N GLY A 64 25.83 -0.85 -3.13
CA GLY A 64 27.00 -0.90 -2.25
C GLY A 64 27.90 0.33 -2.42
N TRP A 65 28.06 1.09 -1.34
CA TRP A 65 28.99 2.21 -1.24
C TRP A 65 30.42 1.74 -1.04
#